data_AF-A0AAW2IS76-F1
#
_entry.id   AF-A0AAW2IS76-F1
#
_cell.length_a   1.000
_cell.length_b   1.000
_cell.length_c   1.000
_cell.angle_alpha   90.00
_cell.angle_beta   90.00
_cell.angle_gamma   90.00
#
_symmetry.space_group_name_H-M   'P 1'
#
loop_
_entity.id
_entity.type
_entity.pdbx_description
1 polymer ?
#
loop_
_entity_poly.entity_id
_entity_poly.type
_entity_poly.pdbx_seq_one_letter_code
_entity_poly.pdbx_strand_id
1 'polypeptide(L)'
;MKGDILTMTTNGGTTSLFNSVYLMAGDFCGEELLTWALDHNSSSSLPISARTVQAVKDVEAFCLIPDDLKCVMSQFYSQQWRTWGACFIQAAWRRHYRRKIEKTLQEAEDRLQNALAQETSGNLPSLVATVYASRFDANILGNLRRMHPHNTISSPKLPPLLLQKPAEPDFSAENPS
;
A
#
# COMPACT_ATOMS: atom_id res chain seq x y z
N MET A 1 8.54 -27.77 5.60
CA MET A 1 9.13 -28.60 6.66
C MET A 1 8.63 -30.02 6.48
N LYS A 2 9.52 -31.01 6.62
CA LYS A 2 9.23 -32.44 6.48
C LYS A 2 9.88 -33.16 7.65
N GLY A 3 9.15 -34.05 8.31
CA GLY A 3 9.60 -34.74 9.53
C GLY A 3 8.71 -34.41 10.73
N ASP A 4 8.99 -35.06 11.87
CA ASP A 4 8.16 -34.94 13.07
C ASP A 4 8.84 -34.01 14.08
N ILE A 5 8.17 -32.89 14.39
CA ILE A 5 8.63 -31.91 15.38
C ILE A 5 7.58 -31.74 16.46
N LEU A 6 8.03 -31.77 17.71
CA LEU A 6 7.23 -31.43 18.88
C LEU A 6 7.56 -30.01 19.34
N THR A 7 6.54 -29.22 19.65
CA THR A 7 6.70 -27.91 20.29
C THR A 7 6.09 -27.92 21.67
N MET A 8 6.74 -27.22 22.60
CA MET A 8 6.32 -27.12 23.99
C MET A 8 6.32 -25.65 24.39
N THR A 9 5.17 -25.12 24.81
CA THR A 9 5.06 -23.77 25.38
C THR A 9 5.09 -23.82 26.90
N THR A 10 5.89 -22.93 27.51
CA THR A 10 5.87 -22.74 28.97
C THR A 10 5.05 -21.50 29.27
N ASN A 11 3.80 -21.68 29.68
CA ASN A 11 2.89 -20.60 30.08
C ASN A 11 3.35 -20.07 31.44
N GLY A 12 4.35 -19.19 31.42
CA GLY A 12 4.73 -18.23 32.46
C GLY A 12 4.31 -18.54 33.91
N GLY A 13 4.75 -19.68 34.46
CA GLY A 13 4.75 -19.91 35.91
C GLY A 13 3.52 -20.57 36.55
N THR A 14 2.52 -21.07 35.79
CA THR A 14 1.44 -21.88 36.39
C THR A 14 1.65 -23.37 36.10
N THR A 15 1.98 -24.12 37.14
CA THR A 15 2.61 -25.45 37.15
C THR A 15 1.74 -26.65 36.73
N SER A 16 0.80 -26.53 35.79
CA SER A 16 -0.01 -27.73 35.44
C SER A 16 -0.41 -27.98 33.99
N LEU A 17 0.00 -27.19 32.99
CA LEU A 17 -0.34 -27.48 31.60
C LEU A 17 0.85 -27.18 30.67
N PHE A 18 1.67 -28.21 30.45
CA PHE A 18 2.61 -28.23 29.33
C PHE A 18 1.80 -28.46 28.06
N ASN A 19 1.66 -27.44 27.23
CA ASN A 19 1.04 -27.61 25.92
C ASN A 19 2.09 -28.14 24.97
N SER A 20 1.97 -29.42 24.61
CA SER A 20 2.82 -30.06 23.62
C SER A 20 2.03 -30.29 22.33
N VAL A 21 2.52 -29.79 21.21
CA VAL A 21 1.84 -29.88 19.91
C VAL A 21 2.83 -30.28 18.82
N TYR A 22 2.42 -31.21 17.96
CA TYR A 22 3.19 -31.56 16.77
C TYR A 22 3.01 -30.51 15.68
N LEU A 23 4.12 -30.06 15.09
CA LEU A 23 4.07 -29.15 13.95
C LEU A 23 3.81 -29.93 12.66
N MET A 24 2.96 -29.34 11.84
CA MET A 24 2.60 -29.84 10.52
C MET A 24 3.37 -29.11 9.42
N ALA A 25 3.29 -29.64 8.20
CA ALA A 25 3.86 -28.99 7.03
C ALA A 25 3.22 -27.60 6.83
N GLY A 26 4.05 -26.55 6.83
CA GLY A 26 3.60 -25.15 6.71
C GLY A 26 3.68 -24.37 8.02
N ASP A 27 3.82 -25.07 9.15
CA ASP A 27 4.07 -24.42 10.43
C ASP A 27 5.51 -23.91 10.53
N PHE A 28 5.70 -22.90 11.36
CA PHE A 28 6.99 -22.28 11.63
C PHE A 28 7.12 -21.95 13.12
N CYS A 29 8.34 -21.62 13.55
CA CYS A 29 8.66 -21.22 14.91
C CYS A 29 9.60 -20.02 14.87
N GLY A 30 9.63 -19.23 15.95
CA GLY A 30 10.46 -18.03 16.04
C GLY A 30 9.78 -16.79 15.47
N GLU A 31 8.44 -16.72 15.53
CA GLU A 31 7.65 -15.56 15.13
C GLU A 31 8.07 -14.26 15.83
N GLU A 32 8.71 -14.36 17.00
CA GLU A 32 9.26 -13.23 17.73
C GLU A 32 10.37 -12.53 16.92
N LEU A 33 11.14 -13.30 16.15
CA LEU A 33 12.20 -12.79 15.27
C LEU A 33 11.64 -11.92 14.14
N LEU A 34 10.43 -12.23 13.66
CA LEU A 34 9.75 -11.44 12.63
C LEU A 34 9.42 -10.03 13.15
N THR A 35 8.90 -9.95 14.37
CA THR A 35 8.55 -8.67 14.99
C THR A 35 9.82 -7.84 15.26
N TRP A 36 10.89 -8.48 15.73
CA TRP A 36 12.19 -7.86 15.92
C TRP A 36 12.78 -7.31 14.61
N ALA A 37 12.73 -8.08 13.52
CA ALA A 37 13.27 -7.66 12.23
C ALA A 37 12.50 -6.51 11.58
N LEU A 38 11.21 -6.35 11.87
CA LEU A 38 10.37 -5.26 11.39
C LEU A 38 10.61 -3.94 12.14
N ASP A 39 11.06 -4.00 13.40
CA ASP A 39 11.34 -2.80 14.19
C ASP A 39 12.69 -2.20 13.81
N HIS A 40 12.67 -0.94 13.39
CA HIS A 40 13.87 -0.19 13.01
C HIS A 40 14.73 0.17 14.22
N ASN A 41 14.14 0.19 15.43
CA ASN A 41 14.82 0.47 16.69
C ASN A 41 15.12 -0.80 17.49
N SER A 42 15.02 -1.97 16.86
CA SER A 42 15.28 -3.25 17.49
C SER A 42 16.68 -3.30 18.11
N SER A 43 16.77 -3.83 19.34
CA SER A 43 18.03 -4.06 20.05
C SER A 43 18.94 -5.02 19.28
N SER A 44 20.26 -4.95 19.52
CA SER A 44 21.21 -5.93 18.98
C SER A 44 21.02 -7.35 19.52
N SER A 45 20.34 -7.50 20.67
CA SER A 45 19.98 -8.80 21.22
C SER A 45 18.79 -9.41 20.51
N LEU A 46 18.89 -10.70 20.18
CA LEU A 46 17.80 -11.47 19.58
C LEU A 46 16.69 -11.77 20.59
N PRO A 47 15.43 -11.81 20.14
CA PRO A 47 14.31 -12.20 21.00
C PRO A 47 14.43 -13.66 21.42
N ILE A 48 13.99 -13.96 22.64
CA ILE A 48 13.92 -15.33 23.17
C ILE A 48 12.56 -15.90 22.79
N SER A 49 12.54 -17.12 22.25
CA SER A 49 11.29 -17.78 21.92
C SER A 49 10.52 -18.22 23.17
N ALA A 50 9.19 -18.10 23.13
CA ALA A 50 8.31 -18.64 24.16
C ALA A 50 8.02 -20.14 24.00
N ARG A 51 8.52 -20.76 22.92
CA ARG A 51 8.33 -22.19 22.62
C ARG A 51 9.67 -22.90 22.56
N THR A 52 9.72 -24.11 23.11
CA THR A 52 10.82 -25.05 22.88
C THR A 52 10.43 -25.99 21.74
N VAL A 53 11.35 -26.19 20.79
CA VAL A 53 11.14 -27.03 19.61
C VAL A 53 12.07 -28.23 19.70
N GLN A 54 11.54 -29.44 19.53
CA GLN A 54 12.31 -30.68 19.57
C GLN A 54 12.02 -31.52 18.33
N ALA A 55 13.07 -31.90 17.61
CA ALA A 55 12.97 -32.88 16.53
C ALA A 55 12.78 -34.28 17.13
N VAL A 56 11.65 -34.92 16.80
CA VAL A 56 11.33 -36.30 17.24
C VAL A 56 11.92 -37.32 16.27
N LYS A 57 12.07 -36.94 15.00
CA LYS A 57 12.72 -37.71 13.93
C LYS A 57 13.60 -36.80 13.08
N ASP A 58 14.23 -37.36 12.05
CA ASP A 58 14.92 -36.60 11.03
C ASP A 58 13.97 -35.58 10.40
N VAL A 59 14.42 -34.32 10.37
CA VAL A 59 13.63 -33.16 9.96
C VAL A 59 14.41 -32.38 8.93
N GLU A 60 13.74 -32.08 7.83
CA GLU A 60 14.17 -31.12 6.82
C GLU A 60 13.34 -29.83 6.97
N ALA A 61 14.01 -28.74 7.29
CA ALA A 61 13.39 -27.43 7.45
C ALA A 61 14.26 -26.35 6.80
N PHE A 62 13.61 -25.28 6.35
CA PHE A 62 14.30 -24.07 5.95
C PHE A 62 14.52 -23.21 7.20
N CYS A 63 15.70 -22.63 7.33
CA CYS A 63 16.00 -21.65 8.36
C CYS A 63 16.24 -20.27 7.73
N LEU A 64 15.89 -19.23 8.48
CA LEU A 64 16.22 -17.85 8.13
C LEU A 64 17.13 -17.31 9.24
N ILE A 65 18.30 -16.82 8.85
CA ILE A 65 19.25 -16.21 9.77
C ILE A 65 18.72 -14.81 10.15
N PRO A 66 18.86 -14.35 11.41
CA PRO A 66 18.39 -13.03 11.83
C PRO A 66 18.84 -11.87 10.94
N ASP A 67 20.10 -11.89 10.51
CA ASP A 67 20.67 -10.82 9.68
C ASP A 67 20.06 -10.82 8.27
N ASP A 68 19.90 -12.00 7.66
CA ASP A 68 19.22 -12.15 6.36
C ASP A 68 17.77 -11.68 6.44
N LEU A 69 17.07 -12.06 7.52
CA LEU A 69 15.71 -11.61 7.75
C LEU A 69 15.63 -10.09 7.91
N LYS A 70 16.56 -9.48 8.66
CA LYS A 70 16.60 -8.03 8.86
C LYS A 70 16.91 -7.29 7.56
N CYS A 71 17.79 -7.83 6.73
CA CYS A 71 18.10 -7.31 5.41
C CYS A 71 16.84 -7.29 4.53
N VAL A 72 16.16 -8.44 4.41
CA VAL A 72 14.92 -8.57 3.63
C VAL A 72 13.84 -7.63 4.17
N MET A 73 13.65 -7.57 5.50
CA MET A 73 12.65 -6.70 6.11
C MET A 73 12.94 -5.22 5.86
N SER A 74 14.18 -4.78 6.04
CA SER A 74 14.59 -3.39 5.77
C SER A 74 14.31 -2.99 4.31
N GLN A 75 14.56 -3.90 3.36
CA GLN A 75 14.41 -3.63 1.94
C GLN A 75 12.94 -3.57 1.50
N PHE A 76 12.12 -4.57 1.84
CA PHE A 76 10.73 -4.65 1.36
C PHE A 76 9.74 -3.84 2.19
N TYR A 77 10.00 -3.66 3.48
CA TYR A 77 9.16 -2.89 4.39
C TYR A 77 9.66 -1.45 4.57
N SER A 78 10.59 -1.00 3.72
CA SER A 78 11.05 0.37 3.74
C SER A 78 9.87 1.32 3.57
N GLN A 79 9.81 2.35 4.41
CA GLN A 79 8.79 3.40 4.32
C GLN A 79 8.79 4.05 2.92
N GLN A 80 9.96 4.07 2.26
CA GLN A 80 10.13 4.62 0.92
C GLN A 80 9.31 3.84 -0.12
N TRP A 81 9.35 2.50 -0.12
CA TRP A 81 8.54 1.68 -1.01
C TRP A 81 7.04 1.84 -0.75
N ARG A 82 6.64 1.94 0.53
CA ARG A 82 5.24 2.19 0.91
C ARG A 82 4.75 3.55 0.42
N THR A 83 5.50 4.61 0.66
CA THR A 83 5.16 5.97 0.19
C THR A 83 5.15 6.02 -1.34
N TRP A 84 6.14 5.41 -1.99
CA TRP A 84 6.22 5.34 -3.45
C TRP A 84 4.98 4.64 -4.04
N GLY A 85 4.61 3.47 -3.51
CA GLY A 85 3.42 2.73 -3.95
C GLY A 85 2.12 3.52 -3.75
N ALA A 86 1.95 4.17 -2.59
CA ALA A 86 0.80 5.02 -2.33
C ALA A 86 0.71 6.20 -3.31
N CYS A 87 1.81 6.91 -3.54
CA CYS A 87 1.85 8.03 -4.47
C CYS A 87 1.65 7.59 -5.93
N PHE A 88 2.15 6.41 -6.32
CA PHE A 88 1.94 5.85 -7.65
C PHE A 88 0.45 5.61 -7.92
N ILE A 89 -0.25 4.97 -6.98
CA ILE A 89 -1.70 4.75 -7.04
C ILE A 89 -2.46 6.08 -7.07
N GLN A 90 -2.08 7.04 -6.21
CA GLN A 90 -2.67 8.38 -6.19
C GLN A 90 -2.50 9.12 -7.52
N ALA A 91 -1.31 9.05 -8.15
CA ALA A 91 -1.04 9.67 -9.43
C ALA A 91 -1.89 9.05 -10.55
N ALA A 92 -2.01 7.71 -10.57
CA ALA A 92 -2.86 6.99 -11.50
C ALA A 92 -4.35 7.39 -11.33
N TRP A 93 -4.85 7.45 -10.09
CA TRP A 93 -6.21 7.88 -9.79
C TRP A 93 -6.47 9.32 -10.23
N ARG A 94 -5.57 10.25 -9.90
CA ARG A 94 -5.69 11.65 -10.32
C ARG A 94 -5.71 11.79 -11.85
N ARG A 95 -4.90 11.00 -12.57
CA ARG A 95 -4.90 10.98 -14.04
C ARG A 95 -6.21 10.43 -14.59
N HIS A 96 -6.69 9.30 -14.06
CA HIS A 96 -7.98 8.72 -14.45
C HIS A 96 -9.13 9.72 -14.24
N TYR A 97 -9.17 10.35 -13.07
CA TYR A 97 -10.24 11.28 -12.74
C TYR A 97 -10.20 12.56 -13.58
N ARG A 98 -9.01 13.11 -13.88
CA ARG A 98 -8.87 14.23 -14.84
C ARG A 98 -9.44 13.86 -16.21
N ARG A 99 -9.11 12.68 -16.73
CA ARG A 99 -9.68 12.18 -18.00
C ARG A 99 -11.20 12.02 -17.94
N LYS A 100 -11.73 11.58 -16.80
CA LYS A 100 -13.17 11.45 -16.59
C LYS A 100 -13.87 12.82 -16.64
N ILE A 101 -13.30 13.84 -15.99
CA ILE A 101 -13.82 15.21 -16.04
C ILE A 101 -13.76 15.75 -17.47
N GLU A 102 -12.61 15.60 -18.14
CA GLU A 102 -12.44 16.07 -19.52
C GLU A 102 -13.47 15.46 -20.46
N LYS A 103 -13.69 14.14 -20.35
CA LYS A 103 -14.71 13.45 -21.14
C LYS A 103 -16.11 13.99 -20.87
N THR A 104 -16.46 14.23 -19.61
CA THR A 104 -17.77 14.84 -19.27
C THR A 104 -17.90 16.28 -19.76
N LEU A 105 -16.80 17.03 -19.82
CA LEU A 105 -16.76 18.39 -20.37
C LEU A 105 -17.00 18.34 -21.87
N GLN A 106 -16.25 17.50 -22.59
CA GLN A 106 -16.37 17.33 -24.04
C GLN A 106 -17.79 16.88 -24.44
N GLU A 107 -18.38 15.91 -23.73
CA GLU A 107 -19.76 15.48 -23.98
C GLU A 107 -20.79 16.60 -23.76
N ALA A 108 -20.55 17.50 -22.81
CA ALA A 108 -21.42 18.63 -22.55
C ALA A 108 -21.28 19.71 -23.63
N GLU A 109 -20.05 19.99 -24.08
CA GLU A 109 -19.77 20.92 -25.17
C GLU A 109 -20.38 20.43 -26.49
N ASP A 110 -20.18 19.16 -26.85
CA ASP A 110 -20.78 18.55 -28.05
C ASP A 110 -22.31 18.65 -28.03
N ARG A 111 -22.94 18.44 -26.87
CA ARG A 111 -24.40 18.61 -26.71
C ARG A 111 -24.86 20.04 -26.93
N LEU A 112 -24.10 21.02 -26.44
CA LEU A 112 -24.40 22.44 -26.61
C LEU A 112 -24.23 22.87 -28.07
N GLN A 113 -23.15 22.43 -28.73
CA GLN A 113 -22.93 22.68 -30.16
C GLN A 113 -24.05 22.08 -31.01
N ASN A 114 -24.50 20.85 -30.71
CA ASN A 114 -25.64 20.23 -31.38
C ASN A 114 -26.95 21.02 -31.18
N ALA A 115 -27.19 21.55 -29.98
CA ALA A 115 -28.36 22.39 -29.72
C ALA A 115 -28.31 23.71 -30.50
N LEU A 116 -27.16 24.39 -30.52
CA LEU A 116 -26.95 25.61 -31.32
C LEU A 116 -27.12 25.37 -32.82
N ALA A 117 -26.64 24.21 -33.32
CA ALA A 117 -26.82 23.83 -34.72
C ALA A 117 -28.31 23.61 -35.07
N GLN A 118 -29.12 23.11 -34.14
CA GLN A 118 -30.58 23.03 -34.32
C GLN A 118 -31.28 24.39 -34.22
N GLU A 119 -30.77 25.32 -33.40
CA GLU A 119 -31.38 26.65 -33.17
C GLU A 119 -31.13 27.67 -34.29
N THR A 120 -30.26 27.37 -35.25
CA THR A 120 -29.99 28.24 -36.42
C THR A 120 -31.22 28.43 -37.34
N SER A 121 -32.36 27.76 -37.06
CA SER A 121 -33.64 28.01 -37.72
C SER A 121 -34.54 29.07 -37.06
N GLY A 122 -34.16 29.73 -35.95
CA GLY A 122 -34.98 30.78 -35.33
C GLY A 122 -34.29 31.60 -34.24
N ASN A 123 -34.18 32.92 -34.46
CA ASN A 123 -33.45 33.91 -33.65
C ASN A 123 -33.83 33.98 -32.15
N LEU A 124 -32.87 33.61 -31.28
CA LEU A 124 -32.31 34.30 -30.09
C LEU A 124 -31.47 33.25 -29.32
N PRO A 125 -30.41 33.60 -28.56
CA PRO A 125 -29.73 32.62 -27.72
C PRO A 125 -30.75 32.08 -26.72
N SER A 126 -31.13 30.82 -26.94
CA SER A 126 -32.23 30.19 -26.24
C SER A 126 -31.99 30.20 -24.74
N LEU A 127 -33.04 30.45 -23.96
CA LEU A 127 -33.05 30.33 -22.50
C LEU A 127 -32.48 28.96 -22.07
N VAL A 128 -32.62 27.93 -22.93
CA VAL A 128 -32.03 26.60 -22.79
C VAL A 128 -30.50 26.64 -22.79
N ALA A 129 -29.86 27.41 -23.67
CA ALA A 129 -28.41 27.55 -23.73
C ALA A 129 -27.85 28.20 -22.45
N THR A 130 -28.50 29.24 -21.93
CA THR A 130 -28.10 29.92 -20.69
C THR A 130 -28.26 29.03 -19.45
N VAL A 131 -29.37 28.29 -19.37
CA VAL A 131 -29.61 27.30 -18.30
C VAL A 131 -28.58 26.16 -18.38
N TYR A 132 -28.18 25.75 -19.58
CA TYR A 132 -27.17 24.72 -19.76
C TYR A 132 -25.76 25.21 -19.37
N ALA A 133 -25.35 26.40 -19.80
CA ALA A 133 -24.10 27.04 -19.38
C ALA A 133 -24.03 27.21 -17.84
N SER A 134 -25.15 27.56 -17.20
CA SER A 134 -25.24 27.67 -15.74
C SER A 134 -25.07 26.32 -15.03
N ARG A 135 -25.58 25.22 -15.62
CA ARG A 135 -25.34 23.86 -15.12
C ARG A 135 -23.92 23.38 -15.37
N PHE A 136 -23.29 23.83 -16.44
CA PHE A 136 -21.88 23.57 -16.74
C PHE A 136 -20.96 24.14 -15.65
N ASP A 137 -21.12 25.42 -15.32
CA ASP A 137 -20.34 26.08 -14.26
C ASP A 137 -20.55 25.46 -12.88
N ALA A 138 -21.81 25.15 -12.53
CA ALA A 138 -22.15 24.57 -11.23
C ALA A 138 -21.59 23.15 -11.03
N ASN A 139 -21.56 22.33 -12.10
CA ASN A 139 -21.02 20.97 -12.03
C ASN A 139 -19.49 20.99 -11.96
N ILE A 140 -18.82 21.91 -12.68
CA ILE A 140 -17.37 22.10 -12.61
C ILE A 140 -16.95 22.60 -11.21
N LEU A 141 -17.59 23.64 -10.67
CA LEU A 141 -17.29 24.15 -9.32
C LEU A 141 -17.58 23.12 -8.23
N GLY A 142 -18.70 22.42 -8.34
CA GLY A 142 -19.10 21.40 -7.36
C GLY A 142 -18.13 20.23 -7.30
N ASN A 143 -17.59 19.82 -8.45
CA ASN A 143 -16.64 18.71 -8.54
C ASN A 143 -15.21 19.11 -8.12
N LEU A 144 -14.78 20.35 -8.40
CA LEU A 144 -13.53 20.90 -7.89
C LEU A 144 -13.56 21.09 -6.37
N ARG A 145 -14.67 21.55 -5.80
CA ARG A 145 -14.84 21.69 -4.35
C ARG A 145 -14.86 20.32 -3.65
N ARG A 146 -15.41 19.29 -4.31
CA ARG A 146 -15.36 17.89 -3.84
C ARG A 146 -13.95 17.29 -3.86
N MET A 147 -12.99 17.90 -4.57
CA MET A 147 -11.56 17.57 -4.49
C MET A 147 -10.85 18.13 -3.25
N HIS A 148 -11.53 18.94 -2.43
CA HIS A 148 -11.04 19.38 -1.12
C HIS A 148 -11.88 18.80 0.03
N PRO A 149 -11.95 17.46 0.20
CA PRO A 149 -12.40 16.91 1.48
C PRO A 149 -11.24 17.08 2.46
N HIS A 150 -11.36 18.04 3.38
CA HIS A 150 -10.48 18.27 4.53
C HIS A 150 -8.97 18.23 4.26
N ASN A 151 -8.35 19.40 4.07
CA ASN A 151 -7.03 19.71 4.62
C ASN A 151 -6.75 21.20 4.40
N THR A 152 -7.21 22.04 5.32
CA THR A 152 -6.61 23.35 5.59
C THR A 152 -5.24 23.15 6.23
N ILE A 153 -4.29 22.61 5.47
CA ILE A 153 -2.87 22.79 5.68
C ILE A 153 -2.32 22.95 4.27
N SER A 154 -1.79 24.14 3.99
CA SER A 154 -0.95 24.42 2.83
C SER A 154 -0.13 23.18 2.48
N SER A 155 -0.50 22.49 1.40
CA SER A 155 0.37 21.43 0.89
C SER A 155 1.70 22.13 0.58
N PRO A 156 2.82 21.80 1.24
CA PRO A 156 4.09 22.28 0.76
C PRO A 156 4.15 21.85 -0.70
N LYS A 157 4.44 22.81 -1.60
CA LYS A 157 4.82 22.51 -2.99
C LYS A 157 6.01 21.58 -2.90
N LEU A 158 5.76 20.28 -2.81
CA LEU A 158 6.78 19.29 -3.03
C LEU A 158 7.09 19.43 -4.53
N PRO A 159 8.32 19.81 -4.89
CA PRO A 159 8.69 19.92 -6.30
C PRO A 159 8.34 18.59 -7.00
N PRO A 160 8.11 18.60 -8.32
CA PRO A 160 7.97 17.39 -9.12
C PRO A 160 9.33 16.70 -9.22
N LEU A 161 9.94 16.40 -8.08
CA LEU A 161 10.90 15.34 -7.95
C LEU A 161 10.09 14.09 -8.22
N LEU A 162 10.19 13.64 -9.47
CA LEU A 162 9.90 12.28 -9.87
C LEU A 162 10.19 11.40 -8.66
N LEU A 163 9.15 10.76 -8.12
CA LEU A 163 9.28 9.72 -7.13
C LEU A 163 10.12 8.63 -7.79
N GLN A 164 11.44 8.79 -7.72
CA GLN A 164 12.40 7.87 -8.26
C GLN A 164 12.06 6.54 -7.62
N LYS A 165 11.80 5.54 -8.47
CA LYS A 165 11.62 4.17 -8.02
C LYS A 165 12.80 3.88 -7.09
N PRO A 166 12.57 3.49 -5.82
CA PRO A 166 13.66 3.12 -4.94
C PRO A 166 14.53 2.06 -5.62
N ALA A 167 15.83 2.10 -5.39
CA ALA A 167 16.76 1.15 -6.00
C ALA A 167 16.28 -0.28 -5.72
N GLU A 168 16.36 -1.14 -6.73
CA GLU A 168 16.08 -2.55 -6.54
C GLU A 168 17.10 -3.13 -5.55
N PRO A 169 16.67 -3.94 -4.58
CA PRO A 169 17.59 -4.57 -3.66
C PRO A 169 18.56 -5.46 -4.44
N ASP A 170 19.85 -5.18 -4.29
CA ASP A 170 20.91 -6.03 -4.82
C ASP A 170 21.15 -7.18 -3.85
N PHE A 171 20.86 -8.41 -4.28
CA PHE A 171 21.04 -9.62 -3.48
C PHE A 171 22.45 -10.23 -3.63
N SER A 172 23.35 -9.57 -4.36
CA SER A 172 24.66 -10.13 -4.75
C SER A 172 25.81 -9.73 -3.83
N ALA A 173 25.54 -8.97 -2.77
CA ALA A 173 26.59 -8.50 -1.87
C ALA A 173 27.02 -9.60 -0.88
N GLU A 174 28.07 -10.32 -1.26
CA GLU A 174 28.87 -11.17 -0.39
C GLU A 174 29.48 -10.30 0.73
N ASN A 175 29.17 -10.62 2.00
CA ASN A 175 29.68 -9.88 3.14
C ASN A 175 31.22 -10.08 3.27
N PRO A 176 32.01 -9.00 3.48
CA PRO A 176 33.40 -9.17 3.83
C PRO A 176 33.51 -9.77 5.25
N SER A 177 34.41 -10.74 5.34
CA SER A 177 34.86 -11.53 6.50
C SER A 177 35.09 -10.76 7.79
#